data_AF-A0A660Y0D6-F1
#
_entry.id   AF-A0A660Y0D6-F1
#
_cell.length_a   1.000
_cell.length_b   1.000
_cell.length_c   1.000
_cell.angle_alpha   90.00
_cell.angle_beta   90.00
_cell.angle_gamma   90.00
#
_symmetry.space_group_name_H-M   'P 1'
#
loop_
_entity.id
_entity.type
_entity.pdbx_description
1 polymer ?
#
loop_
_entity_poly.entity_id
_entity_poly.type
_entity_poly.pdbx_seq_one_letter_code
_entity_poly.pdbx_strand_id
1 'polypeptide(L)'
;GAFGKPGGPKMRSVFLTLVLLGCTYAPTYTAKPYQVGLASYYGEKFHGKRTASGEIYNMYNMTAAHRTLPFGTYVMVTNLENGRSVVVRINDRGPFAEGRVIDLSYAAAKRLGMLHKGVAKVRIDVLARPER
;
A
#
# COMPACT_ATOMS: atom_id res chain seq x y z
N GLY A 1 50.34 37.23 68.13
CA GLY A 1 49.61 37.96 67.08
C GLY A 1 49.24 37.02 65.95
N ALA A 2 47.97 37.10 65.51
CA ALA A 2 47.34 36.62 64.25
C ALA A 2 47.66 35.18 63.77
N PHE A 3 46.78 34.16 63.84
CA PHE A 3 45.45 33.94 63.22
C PHE A 3 45.40 33.99 61.68
N GLY A 4 45.13 32.83 61.06
CA GLY A 4 44.82 32.65 59.64
C GLY A 4 44.63 31.17 59.24
N LYS A 5 43.42 30.62 59.46
CA LYS A 5 42.88 29.41 58.80
C LYS A 5 42.03 29.85 57.57
N PRO A 6 41.44 28.98 56.73
CA PRO A 6 41.84 27.66 56.21
C PRO A 6 41.65 27.52 54.66
N GLY A 7 42.31 26.55 54.02
CA GLY A 7 42.03 26.17 52.62
C GLY A 7 40.97 25.06 52.53
N GLY A 8 39.88 25.33 51.82
CA GLY A 8 38.64 24.55 51.79
C GLY A 8 38.67 23.17 51.08
N PRO A 9 37.51 22.48 51.04
CA PRO A 9 37.41 21.09 50.64
C PRO A 9 37.51 20.92 49.12
N LYS A 10 38.32 19.97 48.64
CA LYS A 10 38.31 19.61 47.22
C LYS A 10 37.13 18.68 46.92
N MET A 11 36.22 19.28 46.16
CA MET A 11 34.94 18.80 45.66
C MET A 11 35.01 17.41 44.99
N ARG A 12 34.05 16.56 45.35
CA ARG A 12 33.75 15.28 44.69
C ARG A 12 33.15 15.58 43.31
N SER A 13 33.69 14.97 42.25
CA SER A 13 33.02 14.93 40.94
C SER A 13 32.65 13.49 40.62
N VAL A 14 31.40 13.13 40.92
CA VAL A 14 30.73 11.99 40.33
C VAL A 14 30.22 12.46 38.97
N PHE A 15 30.81 11.97 37.89
CA PHE A 15 30.26 12.16 36.55
C PHE A 15 29.02 11.26 36.42
N LEU A 16 27.84 11.81 36.68
CA LEU A 16 26.58 11.17 36.35
C LEU A 16 26.34 11.37 34.85
N THR A 17 26.77 10.41 34.04
CA THR A 17 26.45 10.38 32.60
C THR A 17 24.98 10.00 32.45
N LEU A 18 24.12 11.00 32.29
CA LEU A 18 22.71 10.81 31.96
C LEU A 18 22.61 10.34 30.50
N VAL A 19 22.50 9.02 30.29
CA VAL A 19 22.17 8.46 28.98
C VAL A 19 20.71 8.77 28.68
N LEU A 20 20.47 9.85 27.92
CA LEU A 20 19.17 10.16 27.37
C LEU A 20 18.81 9.08 26.33
N LEU A 21 18.05 8.06 26.76
CA LEU A 21 17.34 7.15 25.87
C LEU A 21 16.22 7.91 25.15
N GLY A 22 16.63 8.70 24.15
CA GLY A 22 15.72 9.27 23.18
C GLY A 22 15.22 8.17 22.26
N CYS A 23 14.21 7.40 22.69
CA CYS A 23 13.38 6.63 21.77
C CYS A 23 12.65 7.64 20.87
N THR A 24 13.22 7.92 19.71
CA THR A 24 12.52 8.70 18.68
C THR A 24 11.38 7.84 18.16
N TYR A 25 10.16 8.13 18.61
CA TYR A 25 8.94 7.65 17.96
C TYR A 25 8.86 8.33 16.59
N ALA A 26 9.41 7.69 15.56
CA ALA A 26 9.17 8.12 14.20
C ALA A 26 7.68 7.84 13.91
N PRO A 27 6.85 8.87 13.64
CA PRO A 27 5.48 8.63 13.22
C PRO A 27 5.53 7.84 11.92
N THR A 28 4.98 6.63 11.92
CA THR A 28 4.77 5.87 10.69
C THR A 28 3.76 6.65 9.86
N TYR A 29 4.22 7.40 8.86
CA TYR A 29 3.35 8.12 7.94
C TYR A 29 2.69 7.08 7.02
N THR A 30 1.54 6.54 7.45
CA THR A 30 0.73 5.68 6.60
C THR A 30 0.08 6.56 5.54
N ALA A 31 0.64 6.52 4.33
CA ALA A 31 0.03 7.22 3.20
C ALA A 31 -1.45 6.83 3.09
N LYS A 32 -2.32 7.84 2.99
CA LYS A 32 -3.75 7.61 2.79
C LYS A 32 -3.93 6.81 1.49
N PRO A 33 -4.76 5.75 1.48
CA PRO A 33 -4.97 4.98 0.27
C PRO A 33 -5.57 5.83 -0.84
N TYR A 34 -5.26 5.47 -2.08
CA TYR A 34 -5.86 6.10 -3.26
C TYR A 34 -7.38 5.87 -3.27
N GLN A 35 -7.81 4.62 -3.02
CA GLN A 35 -9.22 4.27 -2.98
C GLN A 35 -9.45 3.01 -2.13
N VAL A 36 -10.65 2.91 -1.54
CA VAL A 36 -11.14 1.70 -0.87
C VAL A 36 -12.53 1.37 -1.43
N GLY A 37 -12.82 0.11 -1.68
CA GLY A 37 -14.12 -0.34 -2.16
C GLY A 37 -14.15 -1.83 -2.47
N LEU A 38 -15.14 -2.29 -3.23
CA LEU A 38 -15.23 -3.70 -3.62
C LEU A 38 -14.39 -3.99 -4.87
N ALA A 39 -13.64 -5.08 -4.85
CA ALA A 39 -13.09 -5.69 -6.05
C ALA A 39 -14.01 -6.79 -6.57
N SER A 40 -13.97 -7.03 -7.87
CA SER A 40 -14.41 -8.30 -8.46
C SER A 40 -13.36 -8.80 -9.47
N TYR A 41 -13.69 -9.82 -10.27
CA TYR A 41 -12.80 -10.28 -11.34
C TYR A 41 -13.56 -10.69 -12.60
N TYR A 42 -12.87 -10.64 -13.74
CA TYR A 42 -13.42 -11.07 -15.03
C TYR A 42 -13.54 -12.59 -15.12
N GLY A 43 -14.70 -13.07 -15.56
CA GLY A 43 -14.89 -14.47 -15.92
C GLY A 43 -14.13 -14.88 -17.20
N GLU A 44 -13.97 -16.18 -17.39
CA GLU A 44 -13.23 -16.78 -18.51
C GLU A 44 -13.74 -16.34 -19.90
N LYS A 45 -15.04 -16.08 -20.04
CA LYS A 45 -15.69 -15.61 -21.29
C LYS A 45 -15.14 -14.31 -21.89
N PHE A 46 -14.35 -13.56 -21.13
CA PHE A 46 -13.70 -12.35 -21.61
C PHE A 46 -12.34 -12.62 -22.23
N HIS A 47 -11.71 -13.77 -21.95
CA HIS A 47 -10.37 -14.11 -22.44
C HIS A 47 -10.30 -14.01 -23.98
N GLY A 48 -9.22 -13.41 -24.48
CA GLY A 48 -9.02 -13.21 -25.91
C GLY A 48 -9.76 -11.99 -26.50
N LYS A 49 -10.60 -11.29 -25.73
CA LYS A 49 -11.29 -10.07 -26.19
C LYS A 49 -10.41 -8.83 -26.00
N ARG A 50 -10.64 -7.80 -26.83
CA ARG A 50 -9.99 -6.50 -26.68
C ARG A 50 -10.49 -5.79 -25.42
N THR A 51 -9.56 -5.19 -24.69
CA THR A 51 -9.80 -4.25 -23.59
C THR A 51 -9.93 -2.81 -24.10
N ALA A 52 -10.33 -1.88 -23.24
CA ALA A 52 -10.39 -0.46 -23.56
C ALA A 52 -9.02 0.19 -23.85
N SER A 53 -7.90 -0.42 -23.42
CA SER A 53 -6.56 0.01 -23.85
C SER A 53 -6.21 -0.43 -25.28
N GLY A 54 -7.00 -1.31 -25.88
CA GLY A 54 -6.73 -1.94 -27.17
C GLY A 54 -5.98 -3.27 -27.07
N GLU A 55 -5.40 -3.59 -25.91
CA GLU A 55 -4.73 -4.88 -25.66
C GLU A 55 -5.73 -6.05 -25.60
N ILE A 56 -5.28 -7.24 -25.98
CA ILE A 56 -6.05 -8.48 -25.80
C ILE A 56 -6.02 -8.90 -24.32
N TYR A 57 -7.19 -9.10 -23.73
CA TYR A 57 -7.30 -9.57 -22.36
C TYR A 57 -6.80 -11.01 -22.22
N ASN A 58 -5.74 -11.17 -21.43
CA ASN A 58 -5.25 -12.46 -20.98
C ASN A 58 -5.56 -12.64 -19.49
N MET A 59 -6.38 -13.64 -19.16
CA MET A 59 -6.81 -13.89 -17.78
C MET A 59 -5.68 -14.30 -16.83
N TYR A 60 -4.55 -14.74 -17.39
CA TYR A 60 -3.35 -15.13 -16.64
C TYR A 60 -2.38 -13.97 -16.39
N ASN A 61 -2.59 -12.80 -17.01
CA ASN A 61 -1.78 -11.62 -16.77
C ASN A 61 -2.18 -10.89 -15.48
N MET A 62 -1.26 -10.11 -14.91
CA MET A 62 -1.53 -9.27 -13.73
C MET A 62 -2.08 -7.90 -14.14
N THR A 63 -3.32 -7.88 -14.64
CA THR A 63 -3.99 -6.66 -15.10
C THR A 63 -5.33 -6.44 -14.40
N ALA A 64 -5.85 -5.22 -14.53
CA ALA A 64 -7.13 -4.84 -13.97
C ALA A 64 -7.81 -3.72 -14.76
N ALA A 65 -9.12 -3.60 -14.55
CA ALA A 65 -9.91 -2.47 -15.02
C ALA A 65 -10.19 -1.48 -13.90
N HIS A 66 -10.04 -0.20 -14.23
CA HIS A 66 -10.36 0.90 -13.32
C HIS A 66 -10.96 2.07 -14.11
N ARG A 67 -11.88 2.82 -13.46
CA ARG A 67 -12.69 3.85 -14.14
C ARG A 67 -11.86 4.99 -14.73
N THR A 68 -10.94 5.53 -13.94
CA THR A 68 -10.28 6.81 -14.26
C THR A 68 -8.76 6.77 -14.30
N LEU A 69 -8.11 5.85 -13.56
CA LEU A 69 -6.66 5.67 -13.63
C LEU A 69 -6.18 5.51 -15.10
N PRO A 70 -5.11 6.24 -15.50
CA PRO A 70 -4.52 6.09 -16.82
C PRO A 70 -4.14 4.64 -17.11
N PHE A 71 -4.28 4.21 -18.36
CA PHE A 71 -3.76 2.91 -18.78
C PHE A 71 -2.24 2.88 -18.57
N GLY A 72 -1.71 1.74 -18.13
CA GLY A 72 -0.30 1.60 -17.74
C GLY A 72 -0.02 1.95 -16.27
N THR A 73 -0.97 2.51 -15.53
CA THR A 73 -0.80 2.74 -14.08
C THR A 73 -0.62 1.39 -13.37
N TYR A 74 0.39 1.30 -12.50
CA TYR A 74 0.56 0.17 -11.59
C TYR A 74 -0.02 0.49 -10.23
N VAL A 75 -0.83 -0.42 -9.71
CA VAL A 75 -1.44 -0.30 -8.38
C VAL A 75 -1.20 -1.56 -7.56
N MET A 76 -0.99 -1.38 -6.26
CA MET A 76 -1.09 -2.44 -5.28
C MET A 76 -2.54 -2.54 -4.82
N VAL A 77 -3.09 -3.75 -4.86
CA VAL A 77 -4.43 -4.08 -4.41
C VAL A 77 -4.28 -4.98 -3.19
N THR A 78 -4.72 -4.50 -2.04
CA THR A 78 -4.70 -5.25 -0.77
C THR A 78 -6.11 -5.71 -0.45
N ASN A 79 -6.32 -7.01 -0.23
CA ASN A 79 -7.57 -7.54 0.31
C ASN A 79 -7.62 -7.34 1.82
N LEU A 80 -8.60 -6.58 2.29
CA LEU A 80 -8.69 -6.15 3.68
C LEU A 80 -9.17 -7.25 4.62
N GLU A 81 -9.70 -8.35 4.09
CA GLU A 81 -10.17 -9.48 4.90
C GLU A 81 -9.04 -10.45 5.26
N ASN A 82 -8.05 -10.61 4.38
CA ASN A 82 -6.97 -11.59 4.54
C ASN A 82 -5.56 -11.00 4.50
N GLY A 83 -5.42 -9.69 4.28
CA GLY A 83 -4.14 -8.98 4.25
C GLY A 83 -3.25 -9.27 3.03
N ARG A 84 -3.70 -10.10 2.09
CA ARG A 84 -2.93 -10.43 0.88
C ARG A 84 -2.94 -9.25 -0.09
N SER A 85 -1.85 -9.10 -0.83
CA SER A 85 -1.70 -8.02 -1.82
C SER A 85 -1.19 -8.53 -3.15
N VAL A 86 -1.59 -7.85 -4.21
CA VAL A 86 -1.09 -8.07 -5.57
C VAL A 86 -0.82 -6.75 -6.25
N VAL A 87 0.18 -6.71 -7.13
CA VAL A 87 0.40 -5.57 -8.03
C VAL A 87 -0.22 -5.89 -9.38
N VAL A 88 -0.98 -4.96 -9.93
CA VAL A 88 -1.62 -5.07 -11.24
C VAL A 88 -1.42 -3.80 -12.06
N ARG A 89 -1.40 -3.96 -13.39
CA ARG A 89 -1.40 -2.85 -14.34
C ARG A 89 -2.81 -2.57 -14.83
N ILE A 90 -3.20 -1.29 -14.86
CA ILE A 90 -4.49 -0.88 -15.41
C ILE A 90 -4.42 -0.94 -16.94
N ASN A 91 -5.27 -1.76 -17.56
CA ASN A 91 -5.35 -1.87 -19.01
C ASN A 91 -6.78 -1.90 -19.55
N ASP A 92 -7.78 -1.69 -18.70
CA ASP A 92 -9.18 -1.72 -19.11
C ASP A 92 -10.04 -0.73 -18.31
N ARG A 93 -11.30 -0.55 -18.73
CA ARG A 93 -12.27 0.37 -18.12
C ARG A 93 -13.45 -0.38 -17.50
N GLY A 94 -13.93 0.19 -16.41
CA GLY A 94 -14.86 -0.45 -15.46
C GLY A 94 -14.28 -0.36 -14.05
N PRO A 95 -14.88 -1.00 -13.04
CA PRO A 95 -16.20 -1.62 -13.05
C PRO A 95 -17.34 -0.60 -13.27
N PHE A 96 -18.48 -1.06 -13.77
CA PHE A 96 -19.68 -0.22 -13.92
C PHE A 96 -20.76 -0.50 -12.87
N ALA A 97 -20.68 -1.61 -12.13
CA ALA A 97 -21.60 -1.80 -11.00
C ALA A 97 -21.20 -0.94 -9.81
N GLU A 98 -22.21 -0.50 -9.08
CA GLU A 98 -22.10 0.36 -7.92
C GLU A 98 -21.25 -0.30 -6.81
N GLY A 99 -20.51 0.51 -6.05
CA GLY A 99 -19.65 0.06 -4.95
C GLY A 99 -18.37 -0.69 -5.34
N ARG A 100 -18.27 -1.23 -6.58
CA ARG A 100 -17.03 -1.81 -7.08
C ARG A 100 -16.07 -0.72 -7.53
N VAL A 101 -14.78 -0.87 -7.24
CA VAL A 101 -13.72 0.09 -7.58
C VAL A 101 -12.69 -0.47 -8.55
N ILE A 102 -12.56 -1.79 -8.63
CA ILE A 102 -11.61 -2.45 -9.53
C ILE A 102 -12.10 -3.84 -9.94
N ASP A 103 -11.92 -4.21 -11.22
CA ASP A 103 -12.12 -5.57 -11.69
C ASP A 103 -10.77 -6.19 -12.06
N LEU A 104 -10.39 -7.26 -11.36
CA LEU A 104 -9.11 -7.92 -11.50
C LEU A 104 -9.14 -8.99 -12.59
N SER A 105 -7.98 -9.33 -13.15
CA SER A 105 -7.83 -10.58 -13.89
C SER A 105 -8.03 -11.81 -12.99
N TYR A 106 -8.30 -12.97 -13.60
CA TYR A 106 -8.40 -14.23 -12.87
C TYR A 106 -7.12 -14.54 -12.06
N ALA A 107 -5.93 -14.39 -12.67
CA ALA A 107 -4.67 -14.63 -11.97
C ALA A 107 -4.47 -13.71 -10.76
N ALA A 108 -4.80 -12.42 -10.90
CA ALA A 108 -4.72 -11.48 -9.80
C ALA A 108 -5.70 -11.84 -8.67
N ALA A 109 -6.96 -12.16 -9.01
CA ALA A 109 -7.96 -12.58 -8.03
C ALA A 109 -7.59 -13.90 -7.32
N LYS A 110 -6.99 -14.85 -8.04
CA LYS A 110 -6.44 -16.10 -7.47
C LYS A 110 -5.36 -15.80 -6.43
N ARG A 111 -4.38 -14.97 -6.78
CA ARG A 111 -3.28 -14.58 -5.88
C ARG A 111 -3.75 -13.76 -4.69
N LEU A 112 -4.82 -12.98 -4.88
CA LEU A 112 -5.45 -12.17 -3.83
C LEU A 112 -6.38 -13.00 -2.90
N GLY A 113 -6.65 -14.27 -3.27
CA GLY A 113 -7.44 -15.19 -2.47
C GLY A 113 -8.93 -14.86 -2.44
N MET A 114 -9.49 -14.36 -3.54
CA MET A 114 -10.91 -13.93 -3.60
C MET A 114 -11.79 -14.72 -4.58
N LEU A 115 -11.26 -15.73 -5.27
CA LEU A 115 -12.03 -16.46 -6.30
C LEU A 115 -13.33 -17.06 -5.77
N HIS A 116 -13.29 -17.70 -4.60
CA HIS A 116 -14.46 -18.37 -4.02
C HIS A 116 -15.61 -17.41 -3.69
N LYS A 117 -15.28 -16.20 -3.19
CA LYS A 117 -16.29 -15.19 -2.82
C LYS A 117 -16.79 -14.39 -4.03
N GLY A 118 -16.06 -14.36 -5.14
CA GLY A 118 -16.37 -13.52 -6.30
C GLY A 118 -15.98 -12.05 -6.11
N VAL A 119 -16.21 -11.52 -4.91
CA VAL A 119 -15.94 -10.13 -4.51
C VAL A 119 -15.16 -10.07 -3.21
N ALA A 120 -14.44 -8.97 -2.99
CA ALA A 120 -13.70 -8.72 -1.76
C ALA A 120 -13.59 -7.21 -1.50
N LYS A 121 -13.58 -6.80 -0.23
CA LYS A 121 -13.25 -5.41 0.13
C LYS A 121 -11.74 -5.19 0.00
N VAL A 122 -11.33 -4.22 -0.80
CA VAL A 122 -9.92 -3.95 -1.11
C VAL A 122 -9.53 -2.49 -0.86
N ARG A 123 -8.24 -2.29 -0.62
CA ARG A 123 -7.54 -1.01 -0.67
C ARG A 123 -6.66 -0.97 -1.93
N ILE A 124 -6.69 0.15 -2.63
CA ILE A 124 -5.87 0.42 -3.81
C ILE A 124 -4.86 1.51 -3.44
N ASP A 125 -3.59 1.23 -3.71
CA ASP A 125 -2.47 2.15 -3.55
C ASP A 125 -1.77 2.31 -4.91
N VAL A 126 -1.62 3.54 -5.41
CA VAL A 126 -0.96 3.81 -6.69
C VAL A 126 0.55 3.75 -6.49
N LEU A 127 1.23 2.89 -7.24
CA LEU A 127 2.68 2.71 -7.16
C LEU A 127 3.42 3.55 -8.21
N ALA A 128 2.91 3.54 -9.45
CA ALA A 128 3.51 4.27 -10.56
C ALA A 128 2.45 4.64 -11.59
N ARG A 129 2.57 5.83 -12.18
CA ARG A 129 1.77 6.28 -13.32
C ARG A 129 2.62 6.17 -14.60
N PRO A 130 2.00 5.97 -15.78
CA PRO A 130 2.74 6.01 -17.03
C PRO A 130 3.41 7.38 -17.20
N GLU A 131 4.57 7.41 -17.87
CA GLU A 131 5.16 8.64 -18.36
C GLU A 131 4.23 9.27 -19.41
N ARG A 132 4.18 10.61 -19.44
CA ARG A 132 3.30 11.36 -20.34
C ARG A 132 3.89 11.47 -21.73
#